data_AF-A0A2G6HP97-F1
#
_entry.id   AF-A0A2G6HP97-F1
#
_cell.length_a   1.000
_cell.length_b   1.000
_cell.length_c   1.000
_cell.angle_alpha   90.00
_cell.angle_beta   90.00
_cell.angle_gamma   90.00
#
_symmetry.space_group_name_H-M   'P 1'
#
loop_
_entity.id
_entity.type
_entity.pdbx_description
1 polymer ?
#
loop_
_entity_poly.entity_id
_entity_poly.type
_entity_poly.pdbx_seq_one_letter_code
_entity_poly.pdbx_strand_id
1 'polypeptide(L)'
;MLSQQSRELTNSYLFDITAVESRKESGRSVRRWDALLTESVIGNYLVVPLVSSKMLRSEAFWMNNCVNGYQAICAAGDYALFSIRTCSGERLATLGMKKNESSWFFDQCFGPENSKVLEENIEYIDEDGILQVESYPTDIYYIAQEVVRLQNNMEIFGVRLN
;
A
#
# COMPACT_ATOMS: atom_id res chain seq x y z
N MET A 1 19.92 -17.71 -50.07
CA MET A 1 19.58 -18.98 -49.40
C MET A 1 19.59 -18.66 -47.91
N LEU A 2 18.40 -18.47 -47.34
CA LEU A 2 18.17 -17.70 -46.11
C LEU A 2 18.57 -18.46 -44.85
N SER A 3 19.18 -17.70 -43.94
CA SER A 3 19.77 -18.08 -42.67
C SER A 3 18.72 -18.40 -41.60
N GLN A 4 19.04 -19.41 -40.79
CA GLN A 4 18.69 -19.59 -39.37
C GLN A 4 17.71 -18.56 -38.79
N GLN A 5 16.42 -18.88 -38.84
CA GLN A 5 15.37 -18.22 -38.08
C GLN A 5 14.37 -19.29 -37.63
N SER A 6 14.50 -19.77 -36.39
CA SER A 6 13.38 -20.20 -35.56
C SER A 6 13.85 -20.76 -34.22
N ARG A 7 13.22 -20.24 -33.15
CA ARG A 7 13.21 -20.71 -31.75
C ARG A 7 14.34 -20.18 -30.86
N GLU A 8 14.06 -19.06 -30.20
CA GLU A 8 14.07 -18.92 -28.74
C GLU A 8 13.91 -17.44 -28.38
N LEU A 9 12.66 -16.96 -28.47
CA LEU A 9 12.23 -15.67 -27.90
C LEU A 9 11.40 -15.96 -26.66
N THR A 10 12.05 -16.22 -25.52
CA THR A 10 11.41 -16.12 -24.19
C THR A 10 12.47 -15.82 -23.15
N ASN A 11 12.19 -14.85 -22.28
CA ASN A 11 12.88 -14.44 -21.06
C ASN A 11 13.93 -13.33 -21.17
N SER A 12 13.49 -12.17 -21.66
CA SER A 12 14.09 -10.86 -21.36
C SER A 12 13.32 -10.12 -20.25
N TYR A 13 13.05 -10.72 -19.10
CA TYR A 13 12.53 -10.03 -17.90
C TYR A 13 12.88 -10.79 -16.62
N LEU A 14 14.17 -11.08 -16.41
CA LEU A 14 14.68 -11.40 -15.08
C LEU A 14 15.09 -10.07 -14.43
N PHE A 15 14.17 -9.45 -13.69
CA PHE A 15 14.53 -8.38 -12.76
C PHE A 15 15.17 -9.04 -11.52
N ASP A 16 16.46 -8.85 -11.36
CA ASP A 16 17.23 -9.21 -10.17
C ASP A 16 16.63 -8.53 -8.94
N ILE A 17 15.92 -9.29 -8.11
CA ILE A 17 15.59 -8.88 -6.74
C ILE A 17 16.85 -9.14 -5.89
N THR A 18 17.77 -8.17 -5.88
CA THR A 18 18.88 -8.21 -4.92
C THR A 18 18.38 -7.79 -3.55
N ALA A 19 18.24 -8.75 -2.64
CA ALA A 19 18.02 -8.51 -1.22
C ALA A 19 19.17 -7.65 -0.67
N VAL A 20 18.85 -6.46 -0.18
CA VAL A 20 19.81 -5.58 0.51
C VAL A 20 19.89 -6.01 1.97
N GLU A 21 20.98 -6.68 2.34
CA GLU A 21 21.24 -7.06 3.74
C GLU A 21 21.46 -5.81 4.62
N SER A 22 20.59 -5.63 5.62
CA SER A 22 20.69 -4.52 6.56
C SER A 22 21.75 -4.77 7.65
N ARG A 23 22.71 -3.84 7.79
CA ARG A 23 23.71 -3.82 8.86
C ARG A 23 23.08 -3.50 10.21
N LYS A 24 23.49 -4.23 11.26
CA LYS A 24 23.10 -4.02 12.66
C LYS A 24 23.88 -2.83 13.24
N GLU A 25 23.20 -1.71 13.50
CA GLU A 25 23.70 -0.65 14.37
C GLU A 25 23.06 -0.75 15.76
N SER A 26 23.91 -0.73 16.79
CA SER A 26 23.55 -0.78 18.21
C SER A 26 23.25 0.63 18.75
N GLY A 27 22.03 0.87 19.24
CA GLY A 27 21.71 2.04 20.06
C GLY A 27 20.24 2.47 19.98
N ARG A 28 19.50 2.32 21.10
CA ARG A 28 18.04 2.51 21.28
C ARG A 28 17.18 1.60 20.40
N SER A 29 16.39 0.71 21.01
CA SER A 29 15.45 -0.13 20.26
C SER A 29 14.47 0.76 19.49
N VAL A 30 14.68 0.85 18.18
CA VAL A 30 13.68 1.37 17.27
C VAL A 30 12.51 0.41 17.40
N ARG A 31 11.40 0.85 18.00
CA ARG A 31 10.15 0.10 18.05
C ARG A 31 9.73 -0.16 16.60
N ARG A 32 10.12 -1.32 16.07
CA ARG A 32 9.63 -1.88 14.83
C ARG A 32 8.51 -2.84 15.19
N TRP A 33 7.44 -2.82 14.42
CA TRP A 33 6.34 -3.78 14.53
C TRP A 33 6.29 -4.62 13.26
N ASP A 34 5.81 -5.85 13.39
CA ASP A 34 5.73 -6.78 12.27
C ASP A 34 4.57 -6.40 11.35
N ALA A 35 4.80 -6.46 10.05
CA ALA A 35 3.77 -6.45 9.02
C ALA A 35 3.92 -7.71 8.18
N LEU A 36 2.82 -8.43 7.97
CA LEU A 36 2.82 -9.69 7.22
C LEU A 36 3.02 -9.45 5.73
N LEU A 37 2.30 -8.47 5.17
CA LEU A 37 2.55 -8.00 3.83
C LEU A 37 3.80 -7.12 3.83
N THR A 38 4.81 -7.59 3.11
CA THR A 38 6.03 -6.84 2.84
C THR A 38 5.80 -5.79 1.75
N GLU A 39 6.80 -4.94 1.53
CA GLU A 39 6.76 -4.01 0.40
C GLU A 39 6.48 -4.75 -0.91
N SER A 40 5.47 -4.30 -1.65
CA SER A 40 4.95 -5.03 -2.81
C SER A 40 4.40 -4.07 -3.86
N VAL A 41 4.49 -4.49 -5.12
CA VAL A 41 3.88 -3.78 -6.26
C VAL A 41 2.53 -4.42 -6.56
N ILE A 42 1.47 -3.62 -6.58
CA ILE A 42 0.10 -4.05 -6.90
C ILE A 42 -0.39 -3.16 -8.04
N GLY A 43 -0.56 -3.75 -9.23
CA GLY A 43 -0.84 -2.98 -10.45
C GLY A 43 0.27 -1.95 -10.72
N ASN A 44 -0.10 -0.67 -10.79
CA ASN A 44 0.82 0.45 -11.01
C ASN A 44 1.25 1.17 -9.72
N TYR A 45 1.02 0.54 -8.56
CA TYR A 45 1.23 1.14 -7.25
C TYR A 45 2.26 0.37 -6.43
N LEU A 46 3.11 1.11 -5.72
CA LEU A 46 4.01 0.57 -4.71
C LEU A 46 3.34 0.70 -3.35
N VAL A 47 3.16 -0.42 -2.66
CA VAL A 47 2.58 -0.50 -1.32
C VAL A 47 3.71 -0.78 -0.33
N VAL A 48 3.89 0.13 0.63
CA VAL A 48 4.97 0.06 1.63
C VAL A 48 4.39 -0.03 3.03
N PRO A 49 4.63 -1.12 3.79
CA PRO A 49 4.18 -1.22 5.18
C PRO A 49 4.95 -0.22 6.07
N LEU A 50 4.24 0.55 6.89
CA LEU A 50 4.83 1.52 7.80
C LEU A 50 5.14 0.86 9.14
N VAL A 51 6.28 0.18 9.22
CA VAL A 51 6.65 -0.72 10.35
C VAL A 51 7.43 -0.08 11.49
N SER A 52 7.58 1.25 11.52
CA SER A 52 8.33 1.93 12.58
C SER A 52 7.88 3.36 12.83
N SER A 53 8.14 3.86 14.04
CA SER A 53 7.87 5.28 14.38
C SER A 53 8.57 6.25 13.43
N LYS A 54 9.75 5.90 12.88
CA LYS A 54 10.46 6.74 11.90
C LYS A 54 9.67 6.82 10.59
N MET A 55 9.13 5.69 10.13
CA MET A 55 8.31 5.63 8.92
C MET A 55 6.99 6.40 9.11
N LEU A 56 6.33 6.26 10.26
CA LEU A 56 5.11 7.04 10.56
C LEU A 56 5.35 8.55 10.60
N ARG A 57 6.46 9.00 11.20
CA ARG A 57 6.81 10.43 11.18
C ARG A 57 7.10 10.94 9.78
N SER A 58 7.81 10.13 8.98
CA SER A 58 8.07 10.47 7.58
C SER A 58 6.76 10.56 6.81
N GLU A 59 5.86 9.59 6.97
CA GLU A 59 4.56 9.60 6.31
C GLU A 59 3.75 10.84 6.72
N ALA A 60 3.63 11.10 8.03
CA ALA A 60 2.91 12.24 8.58
C ALA A 60 3.43 13.58 8.02
N PHE A 61 4.75 13.72 7.87
CA PHE A 61 5.37 14.92 7.31
C PHE A 61 5.03 15.10 5.83
N TRP A 62 5.22 14.05 5.01
CA TRP A 62 5.04 14.15 3.56
C TRP A 62 3.58 14.18 3.13
N MET A 63 2.71 13.52 3.88
CA MET A 63 1.27 13.47 3.63
C MET A 63 0.51 14.55 4.38
N ASN A 64 1.17 15.33 5.24
CA ASN A 64 0.54 16.32 6.12
C ASN A 64 -0.70 15.74 6.84
N ASN A 65 -0.54 14.55 7.44
CA ASN A 65 -1.64 13.80 8.07
C ASN A 65 -1.31 13.36 9.50
N CYS A 66 -2.30 12.79 10.19
CA CYS A 66 -2.23 12.51 11.63
C CYS A 66 -1.71 11.10 11.99
N VAL A 67 -1.08 10.39 11.06
CA VAL A 67 -0.72 8.96 11.26
C VAL A 67 0.33 8.73 12.35
N ASN A 68 1.05 9.78 12.75
CA ASN A 68 2.02 9.70 13.85
C ASN A 68 1.38 9.29 15.20
N GLY A 69 0.08 9.50 15.38
CA GLY A 69 -0.67 9.09 16.58
C GLY A 69 -0.88 7.57 16.72
N TYR A 70 -0.65 6.79 15.66
CA TYR A 70 -0.99 5.36 15.61
C TYR A 70 0.14 4.44 16.14
N GLN A 71 1.26 5.00 16.59
CA GLN A 71 2.43 4.22 17.02
C GLN A 71 2.12 3.16 18.08
N ALA A 72 1.30 3.49 19.08
CA ALA A 72 1.00 2.58 20.19
C ALA A 72 0.19 1.36 19.72
N ILE A 73 -0.86 1.59 18.93
CA ILE A 73 -1.74 0.53 18.42
C ILE A 73 -1.10 -0.28 17.30
N CYS A 74 -0.19 0.31 16.51
CA CYS A 74 0.63 -0.46 15.57
C CYS A 74 1.63 -1.36 16.30
N ALA A 75 2.28 -0.84 17.35
CA ALA A 75 3.20 -1.63 18.16
C ALA A 75 2.51 -2.77 18.93
N ALA A 76 1.21 -2.62 19.24
CA ALA A 76 0.40 -3.68 19.85
C ALA A 76 -0.02 -4.77 18.85
N GLY A 77 0.08 -4.52 17.55
CA GLY A 77 -0.39 -5.44 16.50
C GLY A 77 -1.89 -5.33 16.21
N ASP A 78 -2.57 -4.32 16.77
CA ASP A 78 -4.01 -4.08 16.60
C ASP A 78 -4.32 -3.22 15.37
N TYR A 79 -3.29 -2.57 14.82
CA TYR A 79 -3.42 -1.67 13.67
C TYR A 79 -2.23 -1.83 12.72
N ALA A 80 -2.50 -1.75 11.42
CA ALA A 80 -1.48 -1.74 10.38
C ALA A 80 -1.68 -0.51 9.48
N LEU A 81 -0.56 0.09 9.07
CA LEU A 81 -0.56 1.24 8.18
C LEU A 81 0.32 0.94 6.97
N PHE A 82 -0.17 1.31 5.79
CA PHE A 82 0.53 1.18 4.52
C PHE A 82 0.55 2.51 3.79
N SER A 83 1.68 2.85 3.19
CA SER A 83 1.81 3.96 2.25
C SER A 83 1.57 3.43 0.85
N ILE A 84 0.56 3.96 0.17
CA ILE A 84 0.28 3.70 -1.24
C ILE A 84 0.96 4.79 -2.05
N ARG A 85 1.80 4.37 -2.99
CA ARG A 85 2.65 5.25 -3.78
C ARG A 85 2.55 4.93 -5.27
N THR A 86 2.91 5.90 -6.10
CA THR A 86 3.29 5.59 -7.48
C THR A 86 4.54 4.71 -7.49
N CYS A 87 4.78 3.99 -8.59
CA CYS A 87 6.04 3.26 -8.77
C CYS A 87 7.28 4.19 -8.81
N SER A 88 7.12 5.49 -9.03
CA SER A 88 8.20 6.48 -8.92
C SER A 88 8.46 6.95 -7.48
N GLY A 89 7.62 6.53 -6.51
CA GLY A 89 7.80 6.79 -5.09
C GLY A 89 7.01 7.98 -4.54
N GLU A 90 6.17 8.64 -5.35
CA GLU A 90 5.26 9.69 -4.89
C GLU A 90 4.18 9.07 -4.00
N ARG A 91 3.92 9.67 -2.84
CA ARG A 91 2.90 9.18 -1.91
C ARG A 91 1.52 9.70 -2.30
N LEU A 92 0.60 8.77 -2.50
CA LEU A 92 -0.76 9.08 -2.96
C LEU A 92 -1.78 8.93 -1.84
N ALA A 93 -1.62 7.92 -0.98
CA ALA A 93 -2.52 7.68 0.13
C ALA A 93 -1.84 6.93 1.28
N THR A 94 -2.39 7.07 2.48
CA THR A 94 -2.08 6.21 3.63
C THR A 94 -3.30 5.36 3.96
N LEU A 95 -3.16 4.06 3.84
CA LEU A 95 -4.15 3.05 4.21
C LEU A 95 -3.95 2.64 5.67
N GLY A 96 -5.04 2.65 6.43
CA GLY A 96 -5.13 2.11 7.77
C GLY A 96 -6.05 0.90 7.85
N MET A 97 -5.63 -0.09 8.61
CA MET A 97 -6.33 -1.36 8.79
C MET A 97 -6.40 -1.71 10.27
N LYS A 98 -7.54 -2.21 10.71
CA LYS A 98 -7.77 -2.70 12.08
C LYS A 98 -7.74 -4.20 12.10
N LYS A 99 -7.13 -4.78 13.13
CA LYS A 99 -7.25 -6.20 13.42
C LYS A 99 -8.46 -6.42 14.32
N ASN A 100 -9.34 -7.37 13.96
CA ASN A 100 -10.37 -7.88 14.84
C ASN A 100 -10.21 -9.40 14.94
N GLU A 101 -10.00 -9.89 16.17
CA GLU A 101 -9.66 -11.28 16.48
C GLU A 101 -8.47 -11.79 15.65
N SER A 102 -8.74 -12.46 14.52
CA SER A 102 -7.77 -13.09 13.64
C SER A 102 -7.74 -12.50 12.23
N SER A 103 -8.55 -11.49 11.93
CA SER A 103 -8.70 -10.94 10.59
C SER A 103 -8.42 -9.43 10.56
N TRP A 104 -7.85 -8.99 9.45
CA TRP A 104 -7.62 -7.59 9.13
C TRP A 104 -8.80 -7.03 8.34
N PHE A 105 -9.21 -5.82 8.70
CA PHE A 105 -10.31 -5.11 8.06
C PHE A 105 -9.83 -3.74 7.60
N PHE A 106 -10.37 -3.30 6.46
CA PHE A 106 -10.27 -1.92 6.03
C PHE A 106 -10.83 -1.00 7.12
N ASP A 107 -10.09 0.06 7.45
CA ASP A 107 -10.57 1.11 8.36
C ASP A 107 -10.70 2.45 7.64
N GLN A 108 -9.61 2.93 7.06
CA GLN A 108 -9.57 4.22 6.39
C GLN A 108 -8.47 4.29 5.34
N CYS A 109 -8.63 5.14 4.34
CA CYS A 109 -7.59 5.44 3.36
C CYS A 109 -7.73 6.89 2.92
N PHE A 110 -6.70 7.69 3.16
CA PHE A 110 -6.72 9.12 2.88
C PHE A 110 -5.47 9.57 2.14
N GLY A 111 -5.65 10.55 1.26
CA GLY A 111 -4.56 11.23 0.56
C GLY A 111 -3.89 12.31 1.42
N PRO A 112 -3.05 13.15 0.78
CA PRO A 112 -2.44 14.29 1.44
C PRO A 112 -3.48 15.19 2.11
N GLU A 113 -3.16 15.71 3.29
CA GLU A 113 -4.05 16.56 4.09
C GLU A 113 -5.37 15.90 4.51
N ASN A 114 -5.38 14.57 4.56
CA ASN A 114 -6.57 13.74 4.79
C ASN A 114 -7.64 13.86 3.69
N SER A 115 -7.23 14.13 2.44
CA SER A 115 -8.14 14.19 1.31
C SER A 115 -8.84 12.85 1.05
N LYS A 116 -10.09 12.91 0.56
CA LYS A 116 -10.82 11.71 0.12
C LYS A 116 -10.27 11.28 -1.23
N VAL A 117 -9.87 10.01 -1.31
CA VAL A 117 -9.19 9.44 -2.50
C VAL A 117 -9.82 8.14 -2.99
N LEU A 118 -10.89 7.68 -2.34
CA LEU A 118 -11.53 6.39 -2.64
C LEU A 118 -12.59 6.49 -3.73
N GLU A 119 -13.14 7.68 -3.93
CA GLU A 119 -14.25 7.94 -4.85
C GLU A 119 -13.97 9.21 -5.63
N GLU A 120 -14.34 9.20 -6.90
CA GLU A 120 -14.36 10.36 -7.79
C GLU A 120 -15.81 10.65 -8.19
N ASN A 121 -16.18 11.93 -8.18
CA ASN A 121 -17.49 12.38 -8.60
C ASN A 121 -17.41 12.98 -9.99
N ILE A 122 -18.31 12.55 -10.88
CA ILE A 122 -18.51 13.16 -12.19
C ILE A 122 -19.81 13.95 -12.13
N GLU A 123 -19.70 15.26 -12.36
CA GLU A 123 -20.82 16.17 -12.44
C GLU A 123 -21.15 16.43 -13.92
N TYR A 124 -22.41 16.23 -14.31
CA TYR A 124 -22.87 16.55 -15.65
C TYR A 124 -24.32 17.04 -15.63
N ILE A 125 -24.71 17.75 -16.68
CA ILE A 125 -26.09 18.19 -16.88
C ILE A 125 -26.76 17.20 -17.83
N ASP A 126 -27.90 16.65 -17.44
CA ASP A 126 -28.66 15.72 -18.28
C ASP A 126 -29.52 16.45 -19.34
N GLU A 127 -30.29 15.68 -20.12
CA GLU A 127 -31.14 16.19 -21.20
C GLU A 127 -32.23 17.14 -20.71
N ASP A 128 -32.64 17.03 -19.44
CA ASP A 128 -33.66 17.87 -18.81
C ASP A 128 -33.07 19.14 -18.17
N GLY A 129 -31.75 19.34 -18.28
CA GLY A 129 -31.06 20.47 -17.67
C GLY A 129 -30.80 20.31 -16.16
N ILE A 130 -30.90 19.08 -15.64
CA ILE A 130 -30.71 18.78 -14.21
C ILE A 130 -29.25 18.38 -13.97
N LEU A 131 -28.64 18.93 -12.92
CA LEU A 131 -27.31 18.53 -12.46
C LEU A 131 -27.37 17.12 -11.86
N GLN A 132 -26.64 16.20 -12.47
CA GLN A 132 -26.41 14.85 -11.99
C GLN A 132 -25.00 14.73 -11.40
N VAL A 133 -24.87 13.91 -10.36
CA VAL A 133 -23.58 13.59 -9.72
C VAL A 133 -23.49 12.08 -9.59
N GLU A 134 -22.53 11.49 -10.29
CA GLU A 134 -22.22 10.07 -10.20
C GLU A 134 -20.90 9.84 -9.46
N SER A 135 -20.87 8.90 -8.52
CA SER A 135 -19.67 8.53 -7.76
C SER A 135 -19.12 7.19 -8.24
N TYR A 136 -17.82 7.13 -8.49
CA TYR A 136 -17.10 5.95 -8.94
C TYR A 136 -15.92 5.63 -8.02
N PRO A 137 -15.68 4.35 -7.69
CA PRO A 137 -14.49 3.96 -6.93
C PRO A 137 -13.22 4.21 -7.75
N THR A 138 -12.19 4.75 -7.11
CA THR A 138 -10.88 4.99 -7.72
C THR A 138 -10.03 3.73 -7.74
N ASP A 139 -8.91 3.76 -8.48
CA ASP A 139 -7.87 2.74 -8.36
C ASP A 139 -7.40 2.53 -6.91
N ILE A 140 -7.26 3.61 -6.14
CA ILE A 140 -6.81 3.56 -4.74
C ILE A 140 -7.79 2.75 -3.89
N TYR A 141 -9.10 2.82 -4.19
CA TYR A 141 -10.09 1.96 -3.53
C TYR A 141 -9.79 0.48 -3.78
N TYR A 142 -9.57 0.09 -5.04
CA TYR A 142 -9.29 -1.31 -5.37
C TYR A 142 -7.96 -1.79 -4.79
N ILE A 143 -6.91 -0.95 -4.81
CA ILE A 143 -5.63 -1.26 -4.18
C ILE A 143 -5.79 -1.45 -2.68
N ALA A 144 -6.55 -0.58 -2.00
CA ALA A 144 -6.78 -0.70 -0.57
C ALA A 144 -7.48 -2.03 -0.21
N GLN A 145 -8.49 -2.44 -0.98
CA GLN A 145 -9.16 -3.73 -0.78
C GLN A 145 -8.20 -4.91 -1.03
N GLU A 146 -7.37 -4.81 -2.06
CA GLU A 146 -6.41 -5.86 -2.39
C GLU A 146 -5.34 -6.04 -1.30
N VAL A 147 -4.86 -4.95 -0.71
CA VAL A 147 -3.95 -5.00 0.44
C VAL A 147 -4.60 -5.73 1.63
N VAL A 148 -5.87 -5.45 1.93
CA VAL A 148 -6.61 -6.15 2.99
C VAL A 148 -6.73 -7.63 2.70
N ARG A 149 -7.06 -8.00 1.45
CA ARG A 149 -7.17 -9.40 1.02
C ARG A 149 -5.83 -10.12 1.15
N LEU A 150 -4.73 -9.53 0.69
CA LEU A 150 -3.40 -10.11 0.75
C LEU A 150 -2.91 -10.26 2.19
N GLN A 151 -3.10 -9.24 3.03
CA GLN A 151 -2.72 -9.30 4.44
C GLN A 151 -3.43 -10.46 5.17
N ASN A 152 -4.71 -10.67 4.91
CA ASN A 152 -5.46 -11.80 5.48
C ASN A 152 -4.98 -13.15 4.95
N ASN A 153 -4.67 -13.27 3.66
CA ASN A 153 -4.13 -14.51 3.11
C ASN A 153 -2.78 -14.87 3.74
N MET A 154 -1.90 -13.88 3.94
CA MET A 154 -0.60 -14.11 4.58
C MET A 154 -0.74 -14.61 6.02
N GLU A 155 -1.74 -14.12 6.77
CA GLU A 155 -2.05 -14.61 8.12
C GLU A 155 -2.56 -16.06 8.11
N ILE A 156 -3.44 -16.41 7.16
CA ILE A 156 -4.01 -17.76 7.03
C ILE A 156 -2.94 -18.80 6.67
N PHE A 157 -1.99 -18.46 5.80
CA PHE A 157 -0.98 -19.41 5.34
C PHE A 157 0.30 -19.44 6.18
N GLY A 158 0.50 -18.49 7.11
CA GLY A 158 1.73 -18.39 7.92
C GLY A 158 3.01 -18.24 7.08
N VAL A 159 2.88 -17.91 5.79
CA VAL A 159 3.99 -17.80 4.86
C VAL A 159 4.56 -16.39 4.96
N ARG A 160 5.72 -16.25 5.61
CA ARG A 160 6.62 -15.12 5.33
C ARG A 160 7.28 -15.44 3.99
N LEU A 161 6.92 -14.72 2.92
CA LEU A 161 7.66 -14.79 1.67
C LEU A 161 9.07 -14.25 1.96
N ASN A 162 10.04 -15.16 2.04
CA ASN A 162 11.45 -14.87 2.25
C ASN A 162 12.10 -14.41 0.95
#